data_AF-A0A370FP68-F1
#
_entry.id   AF-A0A370FP68-F1
#
_cell.length_a   1.000
_cell.length_b   1.000
_cell.length_c   1.000
_cell.angle_alpha   90.00
_cell.angle_beta   90.00
_cell.angle_gamma   90.00
#
_symmetry.space_group_name_H-M   'P 1'
#
loop_
_entity.id
_entity.type
_entity.pdbx_description
1 polymer ?
#
loop_
_entity_poly.entity_id
_entity_poly.type
_entity_poly.pdbx_seq_one_letter_code
_entity_poly.pdbx_strand_id
1 'polypeptide(L)' 'MNKSELAEKAGKVREVIYRLEAGEDSTVSSLLAVLGALGLALRLERSGLPSAGEVAARFQDDDDAP' A
#
# COMPACT_ATOMS: atom_id res chain seq x y z
N MET A 1 -17.54 -2.88 -3.90
CA MET A 1 -16.85 -4.16 -4.04
C MET A 1 -16.59 -4.71 -2.65
N ASN A 2 -17.13 -5.89 -2.32
CA ASN A 2 -16.85 -6.58 -1.07
C ASN A 2 -15.55 -7.40 -1.18
N LYS A 3 -15.00 -7.90 -0.05
CA LYS A 3 -13.70 -8.60 -0.04
C LYS A 3 -13.69 -9.88 -0.89
N SER A 4 -14.83 -10.55 -1.03
CA SER A 4 -14.97 -11.75 -1.87
C SER A 4 -14.85 -11.41 -3.35
N GLU A 5 -15.58 -10.37 -3.77
CA GLU A 5 -15.56 -9.87 -5.15
C GLU A 5 -14.17 -9.38 -5.54
N LEU A 6 -13.47 -8.70 -4.61
CA LEU A 6 -12.10 -8.26 -4.83
C LEU A 6 -11.13 -9.43 -4.96
N ALA A 7 -11.24 -10.42 -4.07
CA ALA A 7 -10.39 -11.60 -4.10
C ALA A 7 -10.60 -12.39 -5.41
N GLU A 8 -11.85 -12.58 -5.84
CA GLU A 8 -12.19 -13.21 -7.12
C GLU A 8 -11.59 -12.44 -8.30
N LYS A 9 -11.78 -11.11 -8.36
CA LYS A 9 -11.23 -10.27 -9.41
C LYS A 9 -9.70 -10.30 -9.44
N ALA A 10 -9.06 -10.42 -8.28
CA ALA A 10 -7.60 -10.54 -8.15
C ALA A 10 -7.06 -11.96 -8.41
N GLY A 11 -7.93 -12.97 -8.59
CA GLY A 11 -7.52 -14.37 -8.69
C GLY A 11 -6.88 -14.90 -7.40
N LYS A 12 -7.39 -14.46 -6.24
CA LYS A 12 -6.88 -14.79 -4.90
C LYS A 12 -7.99 -15.30 -3.99
N VAL A 13 -7.61 -15.94 -2.90
CA VAL A 13 -8.53 -16.28 -1.80
C VAL A 13 -8.75 -15.07 -0.90
N ARG A 14 -9.91 -15.00 -0.24
CA ARG A 14 -10.31 -13.86 0.62
C ARG A 14 -9.28 -13.55 1.72
N GLU A 15 -8.61 -14.57 2.22
CA GLU A 15 -7.55 -14.44 3.24
C GLU A 15 -6.41 -13.51 2.80
N VAL A 16 -6.08 -13.49 1.51
CA VAL A 16 -5.06 -12.57 0.98
C VAL A 16 -5.46 -11.11 1.21
N ILE A 17 -6.75 -10.79 1.12
CA ILE A 17 -7.24 -9.43 1.36
C ILE A 17 -7.13 -9.07 2.84
N TYR A 18 -7.52 -10.00 3.74
CA TYR A 18 -7.41 -9.77 5.18
C TYR A 18 -5.97 -9.53 5.64
N ARG A 19 -5.02 -10.35 5.17
CA ARG A 19 -3.61 -10.19 5.51
C ARG A 19 -3.05 -8.86 5.02
N LEU A 20 -3.39 -8.46 3.78
CA LEU A 20 -2.98 -7.16 3.23
C LEU A 20 -3.56 -5.98 4.02
N GLU A 21 -4.82 -6.06 4.44
CA GLU A 21 -5.46 -5.01 5.26
C GLU A 21 -4.91 -4.96 6.69
N ALA A 22 -4.51 -6.11 7.24
CA ALA A 22 -3.91 -6.22 8.57
C ALA A 22 -2.41 -5.86 8.59
N GLY A 23 -1.79 -5.61 7.43
CA GLY A 23 -0.35 -5.38 7.33
C GLY A 23 0.48 -6.62 7.65
N GLU A 24 -0.12 -7.80 7.58
CA GLU A 24 0.56 -9.07 7.78
C GLU A 24 1.39 -9.44 6.55
N ASP A 25 2.23 -10.46 6.71
CA ASP A 25 3.03 -11.03 5.63
C ASP A 25 2.17 -11.28 4.38
N SER A 26 2.70 -10.97 3.20
CA SER A 26 2.05 -11.28 1.94
C SER A 26 3.09 -11.31 0.83
N THR A 27 2.74 -11.88 -0.31
CA THR A 27 3.65 -11.87 -1.46
C THR A 27 3.47 -10.58 -2.25
N VAL A 28 4.56 -10.05 -2.81
CA VAL A 28 4.51 -8.90 -3.73
C VAL A 28 3.57 -9.19 -4.91
N SER A 29 3.55 -10.42 -5.41
CA SER A 29 2.62 -10.84 -6.46
C SER A 29 1.14 -10.74 -6.05
N SER A 30 0.83 -10.96 -4.77
CA SER A 30 -0.53 -10.82 -4.26
C SER A 30 -0.92 -9.36 -4.10
N LEU A 31 -0.01 -8.51 -3.61
CA LEU A 31 -0.21 -7.07 -3.59
C LEU A 31 -0.50 -6.51 -5.00
N LEU A 32 0.35 -6.84 -5.98
CA LEU A 32 0.19 -6.36 -7.35
C LEU A 32 -1.11 -6.84 -8.01
N ALA A 33 -1.51 -8.10 -7.77
CA ALA A 33 -2.78 -8.62 -8.27
C ALA A 33 -3.98 -7.86 -7.70
N VAL A 34 -3.96 -7.55 -6.40
CA VAL A 34 -5.04 -6.78 -5.74
C VAL A 34 -5.07 -5.33 -6.23
N LEU A 35 -3.91 -4.68 -6.38
CA LEU A 35 -3.82 -3.33 -6.95
C LEU A 35 -4.37 -3.30 -8.39
N GLY A 36 -4.00 -4.27 -9.23
CA GLY A 36 -4.53 -4.40 -10.58
C GLY A 36 -6.04 -4.62 -10.61
N ALA A 37 -6.57 -5.46 -9.71
CA ALA A 37 -8.01 -5.66 -9.57
C ALA A 37 -8.75 -4.38 -9.14
N LEU A 38 -8.12 -3.49 -8.38
CA LEU A 38 -8.65 -2.18 -8.01
C LEU A 38 -8.47 -1.12 -9.11
N GLY A 39 -7.73 -1.41 -10.18
CA GLY A 39 -7.39 -0.43 -11.22
C GLY A 39 -6.33 0.58 -10.77
N LEU A 40 -5.53 0.25 -9.77
CA LEU A 40 -4.46 1.10 -9.24
C LEU A 40 -3.13 0.78 -9.91
N ALA A 41 -2.26 1.79 -10.01
CA ALA A 41 -0.89 1.67 -10.49
C ALA A 41 0.10 2.08 -9.40
N LEU A 42 1.27 1.45 -9.39
CA LEU A 42 2.40 1.88 -8.57
C LEU A 42 3.29 2.81 -9.39
N ARG A 43 3.60 3.98 -8.84
CA ARG A 43 4.62 4.89 -9.37
C ARG A 43 5.88 4.73 -8.53
N LEU A 44 6.96 4.30 -9.17
CA LEU A 44 8.28 4.23 -8.56
C LEU A 44 9.08 5.42 -9.03
N GLU A 45 9.67 6.15 -8.10
CA GLU A 45 10.50 7.33 -8.38
C GLU A 45 11.89 7.15 -7.79
N ARG A 46 12.86 7.85 -8.39
CA ARG A 46 14.17 7.99 -7.75
C ARG A 46 13.98 8.78 -6.47
N SER A 47 14.45 8.23 -5.35
CA SER A 47 14.34 8.87 -4.04
C SER A 47 14.96 10.27 -3.97
N GLY A 48 15.92 10.60 -4.85
CA GLY A 48 16.61 11.89 -4.85
C GLY A 48 17.21 12.24 -3.49
N LEU A 49 17.63 13.49 -3.33
CA LEU A 49 17.66 14.09 -1.99
C LEU A 49 16.23 14.59 -1.73
N PRO A 50 15.68 14.42 -0.51
CA PRO A 50 14.40 15.00 -0.18
C PRO A 50 14.48 16.52 -0.35
N SER A 51 13.43 17.10 -0.92
CA SER A 51 13.28 18.56 -0.98
C SER A 51 13.21 19.15 0.43
N ALA A 52 13.54 20.44 0.57
CA ALA A 52 13.42 21.13 1.86
C ALA A 52 11.99 21.04 2.44
N GLY A 53 10.97 21.00 1.58
CA GLY A 53 9.57 20.82 1.99
C GLY A 53 9.26 19.42 2.52
N GLU A 54 9.78 18.37 1.87
CA GLU A 54 9.61 16.98 2.34
C GLU A 54 10.37 16.71 3.64
N VAL A 55 11.51 17.39 3.85
CA VAL A 55 12.21 17.38 5.13
C VAL A 55 11.35 18.05 6.21
N ALA A 56 10.90 19.28 5.97
CA ALA A 56 10.09 20.02 6.94
C ALA A 56 8.81 19.25 7.35
N ALA A 57 8.10 18.65 6.41
CA ALA A 57 6.89 17.85 6.70
C ALA A 57 7.19 16.65 7.62
N ARG A 58 8.33 15.98 7.42
CA ARG A 58 8.72 14.81 8.23
C ARG A 58 9.03 15.16 9.68
N PHE A 59 9.58 16.36 9.92
CA PHE A 59 9.90 16.85 11.26
C PHE A 59 8.73 17.57 11.93
N GLN A 60 7.70 17.98 11.17
CA GLN A 60 6.45 18.52 11.74
C GLN A 60 5.63 17.45 12.47
N ASP A 61 5.69 16.20 12.02
CA ASP A 61 4.99 15.08 12.66
C ASP A 61 5.70 14.56 13.93
N ASP A 62 6.98 14.91 14.14
CA ASP A 62 7.79 14.52 15.30
C ASP A 62 7.68 15.50 16.49
N ASP A 63 7.16 16.72 16.29
CA ASP A 63 7.02 17.75 17.34
C ASP A 63 5.81 17.52 18.28
N ASP A 64 5.00 16.48 18.03
CA ASP A 64 3.83 16.10 18.86
C ASP A 64 4.07 14.86 19.76
N ALA A 65 5.32 14.47 20.01
CA ALA A 65 5.66 13.42 20.98
C ALA A 65 6.01 14.03 22.37
N PRO A 66 5.18 13.82 23.42
CA PRO A 66 5.52 14.22 24.80
C PRO A 66 6.58 13.32 25.47
#